data_AF-A0A5K1EH41-F1
#
_entry.id   AF-A0A5K1EH41-F1
#
_cell.length_a   1.000
_cell.length_b   1.000
_cell.length_c   1.000
_cell.angle_alpha   90.00
_cell.angle_beta   90.00
_cell.angle_gamma   90.00
#
_symmetry.space_group_name_H-M   'P 1'
#
loop_
_entity.id
_entity.type
_entity.pdbx_description
1 polymer ?
#
loop_
_entity_poly.entity_id
_entity_poly.type
_entity_poly.pdbx_seq_one_letter_code
_entity_poly.pdbx_strand_id
1 'polypeptide(L)' 'PDTLDPALLRPGRLDRKVEFGLPDLESRTQIFKIHTRTVNCERDIRFEILARLCPNST' A
#
# COMPACT_ATOMS: atom_id res chain seq x y z
N PRO A 1 10.06 4.25 13.26
CA PRO A 1 10.26 5.63 13.75
C PRO A 1 10.93 5.72 15.13
N ASP A 2 10.82 4.67 15.95
CA ASP A 2 11.18 4.72 17.37
C ASP A 2 12.69 4.60 17.65
N THR A 3 13.48 4.21 16.64
CA THR A 3 14.94 4.11 16.69
C THR A 3 15.67 5.37 16.19
N LEU A 4 14.94 6.38 15.68
CA LEU A 4 15.54 7.63 15.22
C LEU A 4 15.86 8.56 16.40
N ASP A 5 17.03 9.20 16.36
CA ASP A 5 17.41 10.22 17.36
C ASP A 5 16.37 11.36 17.39
N PRO A 6 15.79 11.68 18.56
CA PRO A 6 14.86 12.80 18.73
C PRO A 6 15.40 14.14 18.19
N ALA A 7 16.71 14.35 18.15
CA ALA A 7 17.31 15.54 17.57
C ALA A 7 17.05 15.68 16.06
N LEU A 8 16.91 14.57 15.33
CA LEU A 8 16.60 14.57 13.88
C LEU A 8 15.11 14.88 13.60
N LEU A 9 14.23 14.63 14.57
CA LEU A 9 12.80 14.87 14.48
C LEU A 9 12.41 16.33 14.79
N ARG A 10 13.36 17.18 15.17
CA ARG A 10 13.11 18.60 15.45
C ARG A 10 12.80 19.36 14.16
N PRO A 11 11.95 20.41 14.23
CA PRO A 11 11.68 21.29 13.10
C PRO A 11 12.98 21.88 12.51
N GLY A 12 13.08 21.93 11.18
CA GLY A 12 14.23 22.40 10.41
C GLY A 12 15.16 21.30 9.87
N ARG A 13 14.76 20.02 9.95
CA ARG A 13 15.52 18.86 9.45
C ARG A 13 14.63 17.92 8.64
N LEU A 14 13.86 17.07 9.33
CA LEU A 14 12.85 16.20 8.75
C LEU A 14 11.46 16.82 8.98
N ASP A 15 11.14 17.82 8.17
CA ASP A 15 9.96 18.67 8.41
C ASP A 15 8.63 17.99 8.12
N ARG A 16 8.60 17.08 7.13
CA ARG A 16 7.37 16.38 6.74
C ARG A 16 7.51 14.89 7.02
N LYS A 17 6.54 14.36 7.76
CA LYS A 17 6.36 12.93 7.97
C LYS A 17 5.19 12.50 7.10
N VAL A 18 5.43 11.51 6.26
CA VAL A 18 4.38 10.86 5.48
C VAL A 18 4.30 9.43 5.97
N GLU A 19 3.16 9.09 6.56
CA GLU A 19 2.91 7.73 7.02
C GLU A 19 2.27 6.92 5.88
N PHE A 20 2.76 5.70 5.71
CA PHE A 20 2.19 4.74 4.78
C PHE A 20 1.45 3.69 5.59
N GLY A 21 0.12 3.75 5.54
CA GLY A 21 -0.75 2.73 6.13
C GLY A 21 -0.92 1.53 5.20
N LEU A 22 -1.61 0.49 5.70
CA LEU A 22 -2.02 -0.62 4.87
C LEU A 22 -3.03 -0.16 3.80
N PRO A 23 -3.00 -0.73 2.58
CA PRO A 23 -3.93 -0.38 1.53
C PRO A 23 -5.37 -0.76 1.90
N ASP A 24 -6.30 0.13 1.58
CA ASP A 24 -7.74 -0.14 1.68
C ASP A 24 -8.21 -1.10 0.57
N LEU A 25 -9.50 -1.44 0.57
CA LEU A 25 -10.05 -2.41 -0.38
C LEU A 25 -9.86 -1.98 -1.84
N GLU A 26 -10.08 -0.70 -2.12
CA GLU A 26 -9.94 -0.14 -3.46
C GLU A 26 -8.48 -0.15 -3.90
N SER A 27 -7.57 0.28 -3.03
CA SER A 27 -6.13 0.26 -3.27
C SER A 27 -5.63 -1.15 -3.53
N ARG A 28 -6.05 -2.14 -2.74
CA ARG A 28 -5.69 -3.55 -2.99
C ARG A 28 -6.19 -4.04 -4.34
N THR A 29 -7.42 -3.66 -4.73
CA THR A 29 -7.97 -3.98 -6.05
C THR A 29 -7.12 -3.38 -7.18
N GLN A 30 -6.65 -2.14 -7.01
CA GLN A 30 -5.78 -1.49 -7.99
C GLN A 30 -4.39 -2.12 -8.03
N ILE A 31 -3.80 -2.44 -6.88
CA ILE A 31 -2.52 -3.15 -6.78
C ILE A 31 -2.58 -4.45 -7.59
N PHE A 32 -3.64 -5.25 -7.39
CA PHE A 32 -3.84 -6.46 -8.20
C PHE A 32 -3.89 -6.14 -9.69
N LYS A 33 -4.72 -5.19 -10.13
CA LYS A 33 -4.83 -4.81 -11.55
C LYS A 33 -3.50 -4.36 -12.16
N ILE A 34 -2.70 -3.60 -11.42
CA ILE A 34 -1.40 -3.09 -11.89
C ILE A 34 -0.43 -4.26 -12.09
N HIS A 35 -0.31 -5.14 -11.10
CA HIS A 35 0.64 -6.25 -11.17
C HIS A 35 0.20 -7.37 -12.11
N THR A 36 -1.10 -7.57 -12.32
CA THR A 36 -1.60 -8.55 -13.29
C THR A 36 -1.61 -8.03 -14.73
N ARG A 37 -1.34 -6.75 -14.97
CA ARG A 37 -1.29 -6.17 -16.33
C ARG A 37 -0.20 -6.81 -17.20
N THR A 38 0.89 -7.28 -16.59
CA THR A 38 2.00 -7.94 -17.28
C THR A 38 1.88 -9.46 -17.32
N VAL A 39 0.85 -10.02 -16.68
CA VAL A 39 0.62 -11.46 -16.56
C VAL A 39 -0.49 -11.87 -17.51
N ASN A 40 -0.39 -13.07 -18.09
CA ASN A 40 -1.45 -13.60 -18.92
C ASN A 40 -2.60 -14.08 -18.01
N CYS A 41 -3.65 -13.27 -17.93
CA CYS A 41 -4.80 -13.49 -17.07
C CYS A 41 -6.07 -13.68 -17.93
N GLU A 42 -7.02 -14.46 -17.40
CA GLU A 42 -8.35 -14.55 -18.00
C GLU A 42 -9.06 -13.19 -17.96
N ARG A 43 -9.91 -12.90 -18.96
CA ARG A 43 -10.51 -11.57 -19.13
C ARG A 43 -11.53 -11.20 -18.05
N ASP A 44 -12.09 -12.19 -17.35
CA ASP A 44 -13.18 -12.00 -16.39
C ASP A 44 -12.75 -12.22 -14.92
N ILE A 45 -11.47 -11.96 -14.62
CA ILE A 45 -10.99 -12.03 -13.23
C ILE A 45 -11.57 -10.87 -12.42
N ARG A 46 -12.33 -11.23 -11.37
CA ARG A 46 -12.92 -10.28 -10.42
C ARG A 46 -11.94 -9.97 -9.28
N PHE A 47 -11.04 -9.02 -9.50
CA PHE A 47 -10.03 -8.59 -8.52
C PHE A 47 -10.60 -8.05 -7.22
N GLU A 48 -11.81 -7.50 -7.23
CA GLU A 48 -12.47 -7.01 -6.00
C GLU A 48 -12.72 -8.15 -5.00
N ILE A 49 -13.06 -9.36 -5.49
CA ILE A 49 -13.28 -10.52 -4.62
C ILE A 49 -11.96 -10.95 -3.97
N LEU A 50 -10.87 -10.96 -4.74
CA LEU A 50 -9.54 -11.25 -4.22
C LEU A 50 -9.13 -10.22 -3.16
N ALA A 51 -9.37 -8.93 -3.41
CA ALA A 51 -9.08 -7.87 -2.45
C ALA A 51 -9.91 -7.98 -1.15
N ARG A 52 -11.15 -8.49 -1.20
CA ARG A 52 -11.97 -8.76 -0.02
C ARG A 52 -11.46 -9.96 0.79
N LEU A 53 -10.94 -11.00 0.12
CA LEU A 53 -10.38 -12.19 0.76
C LEU A 53 -9.04 -11.94 1.45
N CYS A 54 -8.33 -10.86 1.08
CA CYS A 54 -7.04 -10.47 1.65
C CYS A 54 -7.18 -9.22 2.55
N PRO A 55 -7.58 -9.35 3.83
CA PRO A 55 -7.57 -8.24 4.78
C PRO A 55 -6.14 -7.91 5.25
N ASN A 56 -5.88 -6.63 5.55
CA ASN A 56 -4.64 -6.13 6.18
C ASN A 56 -3.32 -6.61 5.53
N SER A 57 -3.31 -6.74 4.21
CA SER A 57 -2.15 -7.22 3.45
C SER A 57 -1.25 -6.06 2.99
N THR A 58 0.06 -6.27 3.01
CA THR A 58 1.11 -5.33 2.57
C THR A 58 1.34 -5.36 1.07
#